data_AF-A0A4Q3XEV7-F1
#
_entry.id   AF-A0A4Q3XEV7-F1
#
_cell.length_a   1.000
_cell.length_b   1.000
_cell.length_c   1.000
_cell.angle_alpha   90.00
_cell.angle_beta   90.00
_cell.angle_gamma   90.00
#
_symmetry.space_group_name_H-M   'P 1'
#
loop_
_entity.id
_entity.type
_entity.pdbx_description
1 polymer ?
#
loop_
_entity_poly.entity_id
_entity_poly.type
_entity_poly.pdbx_seq_one_letter_code
_entity_poly.pdbx_strand_id
1 'polypeptide(L)'
;MLLDDDRLFDAEPKARGVARELYNEIKGLPLVSPHGHTDPRWYAENLPFPDPAQLLIVPDHYIFRMLFSQGIRLEDLGVPTADGSAVETDGRKIWRLFAANYHLFRGTPTRMWLDHTLETLFGITERLTPATADAAYDRIAECLGKPEFLPRSLYEQFNIEVISTTDSA
;
A
#
# COMPACT_ATOMS: atom_id res chain seq x y z
N MET A 1 16.85 0.03 5.94
CA MET A 1 16.22 -1.08 5.19
C MET A 1 15.09 -1.59 6.06
N LEU A 2 13.84 -1.52 5.57
CA LEU A 2 12.67 -2.01 6.29
C LEU A 2 12.51 -3.51 6.10
N LEU A 3 12.94 -4.01 4.96
CA LEU A 3 12.83 -5.38 4.52
C LEU A 3 14.17 -6.09 4.63
N ASP A 4 14.09 -7.39 4.90
CA ASP A 4 15.17 -8.34 4.69
C ASP A 4 14.94 -9.03 3.34
N ASP A 5 16.00 -9.35 2.60
CA ASP A 5 15.90 -10.03 1.30
C ASP A 5 15.41 -11.48 1.44
N ASP A 6 15.65 -12.11 2.60
CA ASP A 6 15.20 -13.46 2.94
C ASP A 6 13.93 -13.46 3.81
N ARG A 7 13.20 -12.33 3.87
CA ARG A 7 11.92 -12.27 4.61
C ARG A 7 10.97 -13.38 4.16
N LEU A 8 10.20 -13.92 5.10
CA LEU A 8 9.28 -15.06 4.94
C LEU A 8 9.95 -16.44 4.75
N PHE A 9 11.27 -16.51 4.54
CA PHE A 9 11.96 -17.79 4.50
C PHE A 9 12.21 -18.35 5.91
N ASP A 10 12.49 -19.65 5.97
CA ASP A 10 12.73 -20.35 7.23
C ASP A 10 13.96 -19.79 7.97
N ALA A 11 13.95 -19.92 9.29
CA ALA A 11 15.10 -19.57 10.13
C ALA A 11 16.27 -20.55 9.92
N GLU A 12 15.98 -21.81 9.58
CA GLU A 12 16.95 -22.88 9.36
C GLU A 12 17.75 -22.64 8.06
N PRO A 13 19.10 -22.60 8.12
CA PRO A 13 19.93 -22.21 6.98
C PRO A 13 19.74 -23.02 5.70
N LYS A 14 19.57 -24.35 5.80
CA LYS A 14 19.44 -25.20 4.62
C LYS A 14 18.09 -24.99 3.93
N ALA A 15 17.00 -24.94 4.70
CA ALA A 15 15.67 -24.63 4.21
C ALA A 15 15.61 -23.24 3.57
N ARG A 16 16.22 -22.22 4.21
CA ARG A 16 16.35 -20.88 3.62
C ARG A 16 17.12 -20.87 2.31
N GLY A 17 18.20 -21.63 2.22
CA GLY A 17 19.00 -21.74 1.00
C GLY A 17 18.17 -22.25 -0.18
N VAL A 18 17.42 -23.34 0.03
CA VAL A 18 16.51 -23.90 -0.98
C VAL A 18 15.41 -22.89 -1.36
N ALA A 19 14.79 -22.23 -0.37
CA ALA A 19 13.76 -21.23 -0.62
C ALA A 19 14.28 -20.06 -1.47
N ARG A 20 15.50 -19.58 -1.18
CA ARG A 20 16.13 -18.49 -1.93
C ARG A 20 16.42 -18.87 -3.38
N GLU A 21 16.94 -20.08 -3.62
CA GLU A 21 17.18 -20.60 -4.97
C GLU A 21 15.88 -20.64 -5.77
N LEU A 22 14.83 -21.26 -5.22
CA LEU A 22 13.52 -21.33 -5.88
C LEU A 22 12.91 -19.95 -6.15
N TYR A 23 12.98 -19.04 -5.17
CA TYR A 23 12.45 -17.68 -5.34
C TYR A 23 13.19 -16.89 -6.41
N ASN A 24 14.51 -17.03 -6.51
CA ASN A 24 15.29 -16.34 -7.53
C ASN A 24 14.90 -16.73 -8.96
N GLU A 25 14.47 -17.97 -9.17
CA GLU A 25 13.98 -18.44 -10.48
C GLU A 25 12.61 -17.82 -10.86
N ILE A 26 11.79 -17.44 -9.89
CA ILE A 26 10.40 -17.02 -10.14
C ILE A 26 10.11 -15.54 -9.87
N LYS A 27 10.93 -14.84 -9.08
CA LYS A 27 10.63 -13.47 -8.60
C LYS A 27 10.51 -12.41 -9.69
N GLY A 28 11.05 -12.68 -10.88
CA GLY A 28 10.99 -11.78 -12.04
C GLY A 28 9.90 -12.13 -13.05
N LEU A 29 9.10 -13.19 -12.80
CA LEU A 29 8.01 -13.57 -13.69
C LEU A 29 6.90 -12.51 -13.70
N PRO A 30 6.15 -12.35 -14.81
CA PRO A 30 5.03 -11.44 -14.87
C PRO A 30 3.93 -11.78 -13.86
N LEU A 31 3.24 -10.75 -13.37
CA LEU A 31 2.12 -10.91 -12.44
C LEU A 31 0.84 -11.26 -13.20
N VAL A 32 0.24 -12.38 -12.84
CA VAL A 32 -1.11 -12.77 -13.27
C VAL A 32 -2.05 -12.56 -12.10
N SER A 33 -2.90 -11.53 -12.18
CA SER A 33 -3.93 -11.19 -11.21
C SER A 33 -5.32 -11.50 -11.80
N PRO A 34 -5.77 -12.77 -11.75
CA PRO A 34 -6.97 -13.22 -12.45
C PRO A 34 -8.26 -12.81 -11.75
N HIS A 35 -8.18 -12.17 -10.57
CA HIS A 35 -9.31 -11.66 -9.83
C HIS A 35 -8.89 -10.49 -8.94
N GLY A 36 -9.63 -9.40 -9.00
CA GLY A 36 -9.36 -8.19 -8.23
C GLY A 36 -10.51 -7.18 -8.33
N HIS A 37 -10.32 -6.06 -7.63
CA HIS A 37 -11.31 -5.00 -7.48
C HIS A 37 -10.70 -3.59 -7.72
N THR A 38 -9.64 -3.49 -8.52
CA THR A 38 -9.12 -2.18 -8.93
C THR A 38 -10.14 -1.46 -9.80
N ASP A 39 -10.17 -0.12 -9.76
CA ASP A 39 -11.10 0.66 -10.56
C ASP A 39 -10.62 0.67 -12.04
N PRO A 40 -11.41 0.15 -12.99
CA PRO A 40 -11.01 0.12 -14.40
C PRO A 40 -10.77 1.53 -14.98
N ARG A 41 -11.38 2.58 -14.40
CA ARG A 41 -11.17 3.97 -14.84
C ARG A 41 -9.73 4.44 -14.63
N TRP A 42 -9.01 3.91 -13.64
CA TRP A 42 -7.59 4.23 -13.44
C TRP A 42 -6.78 3.96 -14.71
N TYR A 43 -7.01 2.81 -15.35
CA TYR A 43 -6.31 2.43 -16.58
C TYR A 43 -6.89 3.13 -17.81
N ALA A 44 -8.21 3.35 -17.85
CA ALA A 44 -8.86 4.01 -18.98
C ALA A 44 -8.45 5.50 -19.10
N GLU A 45 -8.51 6.23 -18.00
CA GLU A 45 -8.25 7.68 -17.95
C GLU A 45 -6.77 8.00 -17.72
N ASN A 46 -6.03 7.11 -17.05
CA ASN A 46 -4.60 7.25 -16.77
C ASN A 46 -4.23 8.58 -16.09
N LEU A 47 -5.08 9.04 -15.16
CA LEU A 47 -4.86 10.24 -14.38
C LEU A 47 -4.00 9.96 -13.12
N PRO A 48 -3.27 10.95 -12.60
CA PRO A 48 -2.54 10.81 -11.33
C PRO A 48 -3.47 10.45 -10.17
N PHE A 49 -2.95 9.68 -9.21
CA PHE A 49 -3.62 9.48 -7.93
C PHE A 49 -3.62 10.79 -7.12
N PRO A 50 -4.67 11.07 -6.32
CA PRO A 50 -4.86 12.36 -5.68
C PRO A 50 -3.82 12.69 -4.60
N ASP A 51 -3.70 11.83 -3.56
CA ASP A 51 -2.76 12.01 -2.47
C ASP A 51 -2.46 10.66 -1.75
N PRO A 52 -1.43 10.59 -0.88
CA PRO A 52 -1.05 9.37 -0.18
C PRO A 52 -2.17 8.72 0.65
N ALA A 53 -2.99 9.52 1.35
CA ALA A 53 -4.04 8.99 2.20
C ALA A 53 -5.22 8.47 1.38
N GLN A 54 -5.63 9.20 0.35
CA GLN A 54 -6.70 8.80 -0.55
C GLN A 54 -6.33 7.58 -1.40
N LEU A 55 -5.04 7.34 -1.65
CA LEU A 55 -4.56 6.14 -2.32
C LEU A 55 -4.43 4.94 -1.37
N LEU A 56 -3.77 5.12 -0.22
CA LEU A 56 -3.30 4.00 0.61
C LEU A 56 -4.15 3.72 1.85
N ILE A 57 -4.86 4.72 2.40
CA ILE A 57 -5.50 4.63 3.72
C ILE A 57 -7.02 4.53 3.58
N VAL A 58 -7.63 5.52 2.94
CA VAL A 58 -9.09 5.63 2.80
C VAL A 58 -9.72 4.40 2.16
N PRO A 59 -9.19 3.83 1.06
CA PRO A 59 -9.84 2.69 0.40
C PRO A 59 -9.52 1.33 1.05
N ASP A 60 -8.51 1.23 1.93
CA ASP A 60 -8.05 -0.06 2.45
C ASP A 60 -8.73 -0.45 3.77
N HIS A 61 -9.68 -1.37 3.66
CA HIS A 61 -10.44 -1.89 4.79
C HIS A 61 -9.62 -2.69 5.80
N TYR A 62 -8.45 -3.23 5.44
CA TYR A 62 -7.56 -3.85 6.43
C TYR A 62 -7.00 -2.79 7.38
N ILE A 63 -6.69 -1.60 6.87
CA ILE A 63 -6.15 -0.48 7.65
C ILE A 63 -7.23 0.09 8.56
N PHE A 64 -8.34 0.57 7.99
CA PHE A 64 -9.35 1.22 8.82
C PHE A 64 -10.03 0.24 9.78
N ARG A 65 -10.13 -1.06 9.47
CA ARG A 65 -10.66 -2.06 10.42
C ARG A 65 -9.76 -2.21 11.64
N MET A 66 -8.43 -2.20 11.47
CA MET A 66 -7.50 -2.26 12.59
C MET A 66 -7.63 -1.01 13.48
N LEU A 67 -7.62 0.18 12.87
CA LEU A 67 -7.72 1.44 13.61
C LEU A 67 -9.07 1.59 14.32
N PHE A 68 -10.16 1.23 13.63
CA PHE A 68 -11.51 1.22 14.20
C PHE A 68 -11.64 0.27 15.39
N SER A 69 -10.98 -0.90 15.33
CA SER A 69 -10.96 -1.83 16.47
C SER A 69 -10.32 -1.26 17.74
N GLN A 70 -9.52 -0.19 17.61
CA GLN A 70 -8.88 0.52 18.73
C GLN A 70 -9.63 1.81 19.11
N GLY A 71 -10.83 2.04 18.58
CA GLY A 71 -11.68 3.18 18.91
C GLY A 71 -11.47 4.43 18.05
N ILE A 72 -10.70 4.34 16.96
CA ILE A 72 -10.56 5.45 16.00
C ILE A 72 -11.77 5.46 15.08
N ARG A 73 -12.41 6.61 14.90
CA ARG A 73 -13.62 6.71 14.08
C ARG A 73 -13.28 6.60 12.59
N LEU A 74 -14.19 6.02 11.81
CA LEU A 74 -14.03 5.93 10.35
C LEU A 74 -14.02 7.30 9.68
N GLU A 75 -14.79 8.25 10.23
CA GLU A 75 -14.84 9.62 9.73
C GLU A 75 -13.49 10.34 9.89
N ASP A 76 -12.73 10.06 10.95
CA ASP A 76 -11.39 10.64 11.17
C ASP A 76 -10.35 10.09 10.17
N LEU A 77 -10.68 8.98 9.49
CA LEU A 77 -9.87 8.34 8.45
C LEU A 77 -10.34 8.68 7.03
N GLY A 78 -11.32 9.57 6.89
CA GLY A 78 -11.86 9.97 5.58
C GLY A 78 -12.73 8.90 4.90
N VAL A 79 -13.12 7.85 5.62
CA VAL A 79 -13.95 6.76 5.06
C VAL A 79 -15.39 7.28 4.87
N PRO A 80 -15.96 7.22 3.65
CA PRO A 80 -17.31 7.71 3.39
C PRO A 80 -18.38 7.05 4.26
N THR A 81 -19.31 7.86 4.75
CA THR A 81 -20.45 7.42 5.55
C THR A 81 -21.67 7.18 4.66
N ALA A 82 -22.51 6.20 5.02
CA ALA A 82 -23.71 5.87 4.26
C ALA A 82 -24.78 7.00 4.28
N ASP A 83 -24.76 7.84 5.31
CA ASP A 83 -25.68 8.95 5.50
C ASP A 83 -25.14 10.29 4.94
N GLY A 84 -23.92 10.29 4.39
CA GLY A 84 -23.28 11.49 3.87
C GLY A 84 -22.80 12.48 4.94
N SER A 85 -22.70 12.04 6.20
CA SER A 85 -22.06 12.81 7.27
C SER A 85 -20.64 13.23 6.89
N ALA A 86 -20.23 14.42 7.35
CA ALA A 86 -18.90 14.95 7.08
C ALA A 86 -17.79 14.04 7.63
N VAL A 87 -16.73 13.91 6.85
CA VAL A 87 -15.53 13.13 7.16
C VAL A 87 -14.30 14.01 7.06
N GLU A 88 -13.17 13.57 7.62
CA GLU A 88 -11.90 14.23 7.42
C GLU A 88 -11.51 14.20 5.94
N THR A 89 -11.11 15.35 5.40
CA THR A 89 -10.72 15.50 3.99
C THR A 89 -9.25 15.87 3.81
N ASP A 90 -8.57 16.30 4.87
CA ASP A 90 -7.13 16.57 4.86
C ASP A 90 -6.35 15.23 4.88
N GLY A 91 -5.86 14.84 3.71
CA GLY A 91 -5.05 13.63 3.53
C GLY A 91 -3.82 13.58 4.45
N ARG A 92 -3.20 14.73 4.77
CA ARG A 92 -2.06 14.76 5.68
C ARG A 92 -2.49 14.48 7.12
N LYS A 93 -3.65 14.98 7.55
CA LYS A 93 -4.20 14.68 8.88
C LYS A 93 -4.55 13.19 9.02
N ILE A 94 -5.19 12.61 7.99
CA ILE A 94 -5.47 11.16 7.93
C ILE A 94 -4.17 10.35 8.02
N TRP A 95 -3.16 10.73 7.22
CA TRP A 95 -1.87 10.06 7.21
C TRP A 95 -1.15 10.12 8.56
N ARG A 96 -1.13 11.28 9.21
CA ARG A 96 -0.53 11.44 10.55
C ARG A 96 -1.24 10.56 11.60
N LEU A 97 -2.56 10.48 11.56
CA LEU A 97 -3.35 9.61 12.43
C LEU A 97 -2.98 8.13 12.22
N PHE A 98 -2.90 7.71 10.96
CA PHE A 98 -2.44 6.36 10.59
C PHE A 98 -1.00 6.10 11.08
N ALA A 99 -0.05 7.01 10.81
CA ALA A 99 1.35 6.86 11.18
C ALA A 99 1.56 6.77 12.71
N ALA A 100 0.78 7.51 13.49
CA ALA A 100 0.81 7.42 14.96
C ALA A 100 0.39 6.04 15.48
N ASN A 101 -0.46 5.35 14.73
CA ASN A 101 -1.01 4.05 15.07
C ASN A 101 -0.36 2.90 14.30
N TYR A 102 0.71 3.15 13.54
CA TYR A 102 1.35 2.15 12.69
C TYR A 102 1.95 0.95 13.46
N HIS A 103 2.13 1.10 14.77
CA HIS A 103 2.58 0.03 15.66
C HIS A 103 1.55 -1.08 15.85
N LEU A 104 0.25 -0.81 15.63
CA LEU A 104 -0.83 -1.80 15.76
C LEU A 104 -0.74 -2.93 14.72
N PHE A 105 -0.09 -2.65 13.59
CA PHE A 105 0.04 -3.62 12.51
C PHE A 105 1.19 -4.61 12.73
N ARG A 106 1.96 -4.52 13.83
CA ARG A 106 3.06 -5.46 14.12
C ARG A 106 2.55 -6.91 14.11
N GLY A 107 3.21 -7.76 13.34
CA GLY A 107 2.83 -9.17 13.19
C GLY A 107 1.68 -9.43 12.20
N THR A 108 1.15 -8.40 11.54
CA THR A 108 0.10 -8.55 10.51
C THR A 108 0.68 -8.54 9.10
N PRO A 109 0.01 -9.16 8.11
CA PRO A 109 0.42 -9.06 6.71
C PRO A 109 0.36 -7.62 6.18
N THR A 110 -0.60 -6.80 6.64
CA THR A 110 -0.72 -5.38 6.28
C THR A 110 0.57 -4.61 6.54
N ARG A 111 1.25 -4.89 7.67
CA ARG A 111 2.55 -4.27 7.96
C ARG A 111 3.60 -4.60 6.91
N MET A 112 3.63 -5.84 6.45
CA MET A 112 4.59 -6.31 5.46
C MET A 112 4.32 -5.73 4.08
N TRP A 113 3.04 -5.67 3.65
CA TRP A 113 2.66 -5.05 2.39
C TRP A 113 2.99 -3.55 2.35
N LEU A 114 2.75 -2.85 3.46
CA LEU A 114 3.05 -1.43 3.57
C LEU A 114 4.56 -1.16 3.63
N ASP A 115 5.32 -1.88 4.47
CA ASP A 115 6.78 -1.75 4.49
C ASP A 115 7.40 -2.11 3.12
N HIS A 116 6.84 -3.11 2.41
CA HIS A 116 7.24 -3.43 1.03
C HIS A 116 6.98 -2.27 0.08
N THR A 117 5.75 -1.76 0.05
CA THR A 117 5.34 -0.63 -0.80
C THR A 117 6.18 0.62 -0.52
N LEU A 118 6.39 0.96 0.75
CA LEU A 118 7.18 2.13 1.15
C LEU A 118 8.62 2.01 0.65
N GLU A 119 9.27 0.86 0.83
CA GLU A 119 10.67 0.69 0.45
C GLU A 119 10.86 0.48 -1.05
N THR A 120 10.12 -0.44 -1.70
CA THR A 120 10.39 -0.82 -3.09
C THR A 120 9.79 0.13 -4.12
N LEU A 121 8.65 0.73 -3.81
CA LEU A 121 7.97 1.64 -4.75
C LEU A 121 8.31 3.11 -4.48
N PHE A 122 8.38 3.52 -3.21
CA PHE A 122 8.61 4.92 -2.85
C PHE A 122 10.06 5.21 -2.39
N GLY A 123 10.88 4.19 -2.16
CA GLY A 123 12.27 4.35 -1.71
C GLY A 123 12.39 4.81 -0.24
N ILE A 124 11.33 4.66 0.54
CA ILE A 124 11.28 5.04 1.96
C ILE A 124 11.83 3.87 2.79
N THR A 125 13.03 4.05 3.34
CA THR A 125 13.73 3.00 4.11
C THR A 125 13.69 3.23 5.62
N GLU A 126 13.15 4.38 6.06
CA GLU A 126 12.94 4.71 7.45
C GLU A 126 11.57 4.21 7.93
N ARG A 127 11.50 3.75 9.18
CA ARG A 127 10.25 3.25 9.76
C ARG A 127 9.24 4.39 9.89
N LEU A 128 8.01 4.14 9.44
CA LEU A 128 6.92 5.08 9.67
C LEU A 128 6.60 5.18 11.17
N THR A 129 6.62 6.40 11.67
CA THR A 129 6.35 6.82 13.05
C THR A 129 5.75 8.23 13.00
N PRO A 130 5.21 8.78 14.12
CA PRO A 130 4.82 10.18 14.15
C PRO A 130 5.90 11.16 13.66
N ALA A 131 7.17 10.91 14.01
CA ALA A 131 8.28 11.79 13.67
C ALA A 131 8.66 11.77 12.18
N THR A 132 8.36 10.66 11.49
CA THR A 132 8.71 10.44 10.08
C THR A 132 7.51 10.56 9.14
N ALA A 133 6.31 10.78 9.70
CA ALA A 133 5.05 10.79 8.98
C ALA A 133 5.02 11.82 7.85
N ASP A 134 5.41 13.06 8.12
CA ASP A 134 5.35 14.13 7.12
C ASP A 134 6.35 13.93 5.99
N ALA A 135 7.58 13.51 6.31
CA ALA A 135 8.59 13.21 5.30
C ALA A 135 8.16 12.06 4.38
N ALA A 136 7.55 11.01 4.94
CA ALA A 136 6.99 9.91 4.16
C ALA A 136 5.82 10.37 3.28
N TYR A 137 4.92 11.20 3.81
CA TYR A 137 3.80 11.77 3.05
C TYR A 137 4.31 12.58 1.85
N ASP A 138 5.25 13.50 2.10
CA ASP A 138 5.80 14.37 1.06
C ASP A 138 6.49 13.57 -0.03
N ARG A 139 7.25 12.54 0.36
CA ARG A 139 7.93 11.65 -0.58
C ARG A 139 6.95 10.88 -1.47
N ILE A 140 5.88 10.34 -0.90
CA ILE A 140 4.84 9.63 -1.67
C ILE A 140 4.12 10.62 -2.58
N ALA A 141 3.69 11.78 -2.07
CA ALA A 141 3.00 12.79 -2.85
C ALA A 141 3.85 13.30 -4.03
N GLU A 142 5.16 13.51 -3.82
CA GLU A 142 6.10 13.86 -4.87
C GLU A 142 6.16 12.77 -5.95
N CYS A 143 6.24 11.49 -5.56
CA CYS A 143 6.18 10.37 -6.52
C CYS A 143 4.89 10.37 -7.32
N LEU A 144 3.73 10.47 -6.67
CA LEU A 144 2.42 10.42 -7.33
C LEU A 144 2.21 11.54 -8.38
N GLY A 145 2.96 12.64 -8.28
CA GLY A 145 2.96 13.70 -9.28
C GLY A 145 3.78 13.41 -10.54
N LYS A 146 4.54 12.32 -10.60
CA LYS A 146 5.44 12.01 -11.72
C LYS A 146 4.80 11.07 -12.74
N PRO A 147 5.13 11.19 -14.04
CA PRO A 147 4.58 10.32 -15.09
C PRO A 147 4.81 8.83 -14.84
N GLU A 148 5.92 8.46 -14.19
CA GLU A 148 6.22 7.08 -13.84
C GLU A 148 5.28 6.47 -12.78
N PHE A 149 4.50 7.28 -12.06
CA PHE A 149 3.48 6.82 -11.09
C PHE A 149 2.05 6.89 -11.62
N LEU A 150 1.85 7.18 -12.92
CA LEU A 150 0.54 7.04 -13.54
C LEU A 150 0.09 5.57 -13.56
N PRO A 151 -1.22 5.28 -13.52
CA PRO A 151 -1.74 3.91 -13.45
C PRO A 151 -1.17 2.96 -14.51
N ARG A 152 -1.06 3.41 -15.77
CA ARG A 152 -0.47 2.59 -16.85
C ARG A 152 1.04 2.41 -16.68
N SER A 153 1.76 3.44 -16.23
CA SER A 153 3.20 3.35 -15.98
C SER A 153 3.50 2.35 -14.86
N LEU A 154 2.70 2.37 -13.79
CA LEU A 154 2.82 1.41 -12.69
C LEU A 154 2.45 -0.01 -13.13
N TYR A 155 1.43 -0.16 -13.97
CA TYR A 155 1.05 -1.45 -14.55
C TYR A 155 2.24 -2.13 -15.26
N GLU A 156 2.95 -1.37 -16.10
CA GLU A 156 4.15 -1.85 -16.80
C GLU A 156 5.33 -2.08 -15.84
N GLN A 157 5.58 -1.18 -14.89
CA GLN A 157 6.67 -1.33 -13.92
C GLN A 157 6.50 -2.55 -13.01
N PHE A 158 5.27 -2.87 -12.64
CA PHE A 158 4.94 -4.07 -11.87
C PHE A 158 4.98 -5.35 -12.71
N ASN A 159 5.26 -5.25 -14.01
CA ASN A 159 5.31 -6.38 -14.93
C ASN A 159 4.01 -7.20 -14.89
N ILE A 160 2.85 -6.51 -14.92
CA ILE A 160 1.55 -7.16 -14.87
C ILE A 160 1.20 -7.67 -16.27
N GLU A 161 1.00 -8.98 -16.41
CA GLU A 161 0.55 -9.59 -17.66
C GLU A 161 -0.97 -9.58 -17.76
N VAL A 162 -1.65 -9.88 -16.65
CA VAL A 162 -3.11 -9.94 -16.57
C VAL A 162 -3.58 -9.25 -15.30
N ILE A 163 -4.55 -8.34 -15.44
CA ILE A 163 -5.35 -7.83 -14.34
C ILE A 163 -6.84 -7.97 -14.66
N SER A 164 -7.61 -8.52 -13.73
CA SER A 164 -9.07 -8.62 -13.84
C SER A 164 -9.74 -7.77 -12.76
N THR A 165 -10.69 -6.93 -13.18
CA THR A 165 -11.58 -6.18 -12.28
C THR A 165 -12.86 -6.97 -12.03
N THR A 166 -13.62 -6.57 -11.01
CA THR A 166 -14.94 -7.16 -10.72
C THR A 166 -15.96 -6.05 -10.70
N ASP A 167 -16.84 -6.05 -11.68
CA ASP A 167 -17.96 -5.13 -11.81
C ASP A 167 -19.25 -5.84 -11.38
N SER A 168 -20.21 -5.08 -10.83
CA SER A 168 -21.53 -5.63 -10.50
C SER A 168 -22.24 -6.08 -11.78
N ALA A 169 -22.91 -7.24 -11.72
CA ALA A 169 -23.74 -7.77 -12.81
C ALA A 169 -25.04 -6.97 -13.03
#